data_AF-A0A9J7ZYU5-F1
#
_entry.id   AF-A0A9J7ZYU5-F1
#
_cell.length_a   1.000
_cell.length_b   1.000
_cell.length_c   1.000
_cell.angle_alpha   90.00
_cell.angle_beta   90.00
_cell.angle_gamma   90.00
#
_symmetry.space_group_name_H-M   'P 1'
#
loop_
_entity.id
_entity.type
_entity.pdbx_description
1 polymer ?
#
loop_
_entity_poly.entity_id
_entity_poly.type
_entity_poly.pdbx_seq_one_letter_code
_entity_poly.pdbx_strand_id
1 'polypeptide(L)'
;MSLNLPTSALNPPGIQRVVMEHVVKTSDAMTPSHAFRLKAFSGRSPRPSTESDLDTWRASIDCLLNDVSLSDLHKTRRILDSLLPPASDVVRHVGPFSSPAQCLELLESVYGSVEDGDDLLVKFISALQDQGEKPSTYLHRLHVMLSAKIRRGGVTEAEWSRYLLKQFCRGCWDNSLIADLQLDGRKISPPSFAELVVLIRTAEDKQSLKEERMRKHLGLNKHAPVPVKFRMTTHQQSVYSSDVPDEPKDEVQHHSSQKQKSKSNADKSEVDALKKEVAKLQAQISGYQGVINVLEKRNQQGSTGKVGCV
;
A
#
# COMPACT_ATOMS: atom_id res chain seq x y z
N MET A 1 32.11 15.87 86.44
CA MET A 1 30.87 15.11 86.69
C MET A 1 30.10 15.06 85.39
N SER A 2 30.13 13.90 84.72
CA SER A 2 29.44 13.68 83.44
C SER A 2 28.20 12.85 83.72
N LEU A 3 27.02 13.40 83.48
CA LEU A 3 25.76 12.68 83.64
C LEU A 3 25.41 12.03 82.29
N ASN A 4 25.69 10.74 82.21
CA ASN A 4 25.09 9.83 81.23
C ASN A 4 23.63 9.58 81.63
N LEU A 5 22.69 9.86 80.72
CA LEU A 5 21.34 9.30 80.81
C LEU A 5 20.97 8.64 79.46
N PRO A 6 20.34 7.46 79.47
CA PRO A 6 20.42 6.49 78.37
C PRO A 6 19.42 6.77 77.24
N THR A 7 19.83 6.36 76.04
CA THR A 7 19.16 6.43 74.73
C THR A 7 17.90 5.56 74.60
N SER A 8 17.13 5.38 75.66
CA SER A 8 16.02 4.42 75.73
C SER A 8 14.64 5.05 75.96
N ALA A 9 14.52 6.37 75.89
CA ALA A 9 13.30 7.10 76.27
C ALA A 9 12.51 7.73 75.10
N LEU A 10 12.74 7.31 73.84
CA LEU A 10 12.03 7.88 72.68
C LEU A 10 11.50 6.86 71.67
N ASN A 11 11.34 5.58 72.04
CA ASN A 11 10.75 4.62 71.12
C ASN A 11 9.80 3.61 71.81
N PRO A 12 8.51 3.97 71.99
CA PRO A 12 7.47 2.97 72.20
C PRO A 12 7.12 2.31 70.85
N PRO A 13 7.17 0.96 70.73
CA PRO A 13 6.97 0.21 69.49
C PRO A 13 5.47 0.05 69.16
N GLY A 14 4.80 1.19 68.98
CA GLY A 14 3.37 1.28 68.67
C GLY A 14 3.02 2.33 67.61
N ILE A 15 3.98 3.15 67.19
CA ILE A 15 3.80 4.18 66.15
C ILE A 15 4.56 3.74 64.87
N GLN A 16 4.40 2.46 64.52
CA GLN A 16 4.68 1.93 63.19
C GLN A 16 3.37 1.49 62.57
N ARG A 17 2.42 2.42 62.52
CA ARG A 17 1.24 2.34 61.68
C ARG A 17 0.69 3.75 61.49
N VAL A 18 0.66 4.17 60.23
CA VAL A 18 -0.04 5.36 59.74
C VAL A 18 0.68 6.71 59.95
N VAL A 19 1.84 6.87 59.32
CA VAL A 19 2.13 8.08 58.53
C VAL A 19 2.83 7.62 57.25
N MET A 20 2.05 6.97 56.39
CA MET A 20 2.41 6.77 55.00
C MET A 20 1.66 7.82 54.20
N GLU A 21 1.97 9.09 54.46
CA GLU A 21 1.45 10.20 53.68
C GLU A 21 2.41 11.37 53.79
N HIS A 22 2.76 11.96 52.65
CA HIS A 22 3.54 13.18 52.51
C HIS A 22 5.06 13.09 52.73
N VAL A 23 5.71 12.22 51.96
CA VAL A 23 6.87 12.69 51.18
C VAL A 23 6.47 12.56 49.73
N VAL A 24 5.75 13.57 49.23
CA VAL A 24 5.68 13.86 47.80
C VAL A 24 7.10 14.26 47.42
N LYS A 25 7.91 13.22 47.17
CA LYS A 25 9.10 13.32 46.35
C LYS A 25 8.58 13.90 45.05
N THR A 26 8.94 15.15 44.80
CA THR A 26 8.83 15.79 43.49
C THR A 26 9.64 14.92 42.53
N SER A 27 9.01 13.83 42.08
CA SER A 27 9.38 13.11 40.88
C SER A 27 9.33 14.16 39.79
N ASP A 28 10.42 14.22 39.03
CA ASP A 28 10.58 15.03 37.84
C ASP A 28 9.26 15.50 37.27
N ALA A 29 9.15 16.81 37.07
CA ALA A 29 8.37 17.31 35.97
C ALA A 29 8.93 16.66 34.70
N MET A 30 8.48 15.42 34.44
CA MET A 30 8.38 14.87 33.13
C MET A 30 7.41 15.80 32.44
N THR A 31 7.98 16.90 31.91
CA THR A 31 7.31 17.70 30.90
C THR A 31 6.65 16.70 29.95
N PRO A 32 5.39 16.91 29.54
CA PRO A 32 4.79 16.10 28.49
C PRO A 32 5.46 16.36 27.12
N SER A 33 6.74 16.75 27.11
CA SER A 33 7.51 17.12 25.93
C SER A 33 7.92 15.92 25.07
N HIS A 34 7.82 14.71 25.60
CA HIS A 34 8.13 13.48 24.86
C HIS A 34 6.96 12.88 24.07
N ALA A 35 5.72 13.37 24.25
CA ALA A 35 4.57 12.74 23.60
C ALA A 35 4.46 13.04 22.09
N PHE A 36 5.01 14.16 21.62
CA PHE A 36 4.89 14.58 20.21
C PHE A 36 6.15 15.29 19.72
N ARG A 37 7.27 14.56 19.59
CA ARG A 37 8.43 15.11 18.87
C ARG A 37 8.14 15.03 17.37
N LEU A 38 7.96 16.19 16.74
CA LEU A 38 7.88 16.28 15.28
C LEU A 38 9.14 15.72 14.64
N LYS A 39 8.97 14.91 13.59
CA LYS A 39 10.08 14.40 12.81
C LYS A 39 10.68 15.54 11.97
N ALA A 40 11.98 15.47 11.72
CA ALA A 40 12.67 16.52 10.99
C ALA A 40 12.31 16.53 9.49
N PHE A 41 12.29 17.72 8.90
CA PHE A 41 12.05 17.96 7.49
C PHE A 41 13.02 18.99 6.91
N SER A 42 13.79 18.62 5.88
CA SER A 42 14.68 19.54 5.15
C SER A 42 14.18 19.93 3.76
N GLY A 43 13.23 19.18 3.18
CA GLY A 43 12.80 19.37 1.79
C GLY A 43 13.86 18.99 0.72
N ARG A 44 14.91 18.24 1.09
CA ARG A 44 15.95 17.78 0.14
C ARG A 44 15.43 16.68 -0.79
N SER A 45 15.92 16.71 -2.03
CA SER A 45 15.75 15.64 -3.02
C SER A 45 17.13 15.20 -3.56
N PRO A 46 17.51 13.91 -3.45
CA PRO A 46 16.76 12.81 -2.84
C PRO A 46 16.68 12.94 -1.31
N ARG A 47 15.58 12.41 -0.75
CA ARG A 47 15.26 12.50 0.69
C ARG A 47 16.22 11.65 1.55
N PRO A 48 16.80 12.20 2.63
CA PRO A 48 17.52 11.41 3.63
C PRO A 48 16.61 10.41 4.35
N SER A 49 17.10 9.19 4.62
CA SER A 49 16.30 8.11 5.25
C SER A 49 15.81 8.42 6.67
N THR A 50 16.48 9.34 7.36
CA THR A 50 16.16 9.77 8.73
C THR A 50 15.02 10.80 8.79
N GLU A 51 14.65 11.40 7.65
CA GLU A 51 13.73 12.54 7.54
C GLU A 51 12.40 12.16 6.90
N SER A 52 11.36 12.93 7.23
CA SER A 52 10.04 12.81 6.61
C SER A 52 10.00 13.53 5.25
N ASP A 53 9.16 13.05 4.33
CA ASP A 53 8.73 13.88 3.19
C ASP A 53 7.74 14.96 3.65
N LEU A 54 7.41 15.88 2.75
CA LEU A 54 6.52 17.01 3.07
C LEU A 54 5.15 16.51 3.55
N ASP A 55 4.54 15.54 2.88
CA ASP A 55 3.20 15.04 3.23
C ASP A 55 3.17 14.39 4.62
N THR A 56 4.16 13.56 4.94
CA THR A 56 4.27 12.88 6.24
C THR A 56 4.55 13.88 7.37
N TRP A 57 5.44 14.84 7.10
CA TRP A 57 5.72 15.92 8.05
C TRP A 57 4.48 16.78 8.27
N ARG A 58 3.79 17.17 7.20
CA ARG A 58 2.58 18.01 7.23
C ARG A 58 1.44 17.37 8.01
N ALA A 59 1.22 16.06 7.87
CA ALA A 59 0.24 15.32 8.65
C ALA A 59 0.53 15.38 10.17
N SER A 60 1.82 15.36 10.54
CA SER A 60 2.21 15.52 11.95
C SER A 60 1.94 16.95 12.45
N ILE A 61 2.11 17.95 11.57
CA ILE A 61 1.74 19.34 11.88
C ILE A 61 0.22 19.52 11.99
N ASP A 62 -0.60 18.85 11.17
CA ASP A 62 -2.06 18.92 11.30
C ASP A 62 -2.52 18.47 12.70
N CYS A 63 -1.94 17.39 13.23
CA CYS A 63 -2.19 16.96 14.61
C CYS A 63 -1.79 18.04 15.63
N LEU A 64 -0.65 18.71 15.43
CA LEU A 64 -0.19 19.81 16.28
C LEU A 64 -1.13 21.02 16.22
N LEU A 65 -1.63 21.39 15.03
CA LEU A 65 -2.50 22.55 14.86
C LEU A 65 -3.87 22.35 15.52
N ASN A 66 -4.39 21.12 15.46
CA ASN A 66 -5.65 20.72 16.06
C ASN A 66 -5.60 20.66 17.60
N ASP A 67 -4.41 20.73 18.22
CA ASP A 67 -4.27 20.76 19.66
C ASP A 67 -4.66 22.14 20.21
N VAL A 68 -5.82 22.22 20.86
CA VAL A 68 -6.37 23.45 21.46
C VAL A 68 -5.58 23.87 22.71
N SER A 69 -4.83 22.96 23.33
CA SER A 69 -4.04 23.27 24.54
C SER A 69 -2.79 24.12 24.24
N LEU A 70 -2.38 24.20 22.98
CA LEU A 70 -1.18 24.91 22.55
C LEU A 70 -1.53 26.27 21.92
N SER A 71 -0.81 27.31 22.34
CA SER A 71 -0.88 28.62 21.70
C SER A 71 -0.25 28.60 20.31
N ASP A 72 -0.66 29.53 19.45
CA ASP A 72 -0.09 29.68 18.12
C ASP A 72 1.43 29.91 18.16
N LEU A 73 1.93 30.68 19.13
CA LEU A 73 3.36 30.87 19.33
C LEU A 73 4.09 29.55 19.61
N HIS A 74 3.51 28.67 20.43
CA HIS A 74 4.09 27.35 20.70
C HIS A 74 4.03 26.45 19.47
N LYS A 75 2.94 26.50 18.69
CA LYS A 75 2.82 25.76 17.43
C LYS A 75 3.85 26.22 16.41
N THR A 76 4.03 27.53 16.22
CA THR A 76 5.04 28.11 15.33
C THR A 76 6.45 27.67 15.74
N ARG A 77 6.80 27.75 17.03
CA ARG A 77 8.12 27.29 17.52
C ARG A 77 8.36 25.81 17.22
N ARG A 78 7.37 24.95 17.50
CA ARG A 78 7.45 23.51 17.21
C ARG A 78 7.64 23.25 15.71
N ILE A 79 6.94 23.98 14.84
CA ILE A 79 7.13 23.92 13.38
C ILE A 79 8.58 24.26 13.05
N LEU A 80 9.08 25.43 13.49
CA LEU A 80 10.44 25.88 13.21
C LEU A 80 11.52 24.90 13.72
N ASP A 81 11.34 24.36 14.93
CA ASP A 81 12.27 23.38 15.54
C ASP A 81 12.34 22.05 14.77
N SER A 82 11.32 21.74 13.97
CA SER A 82 11.28 20.53 13.14
C SER A 82 11.91 20.71 11.76
N LEU A 83 12.28 21.94 11.38
CA LEU A 83 12.85 22.24 10.07
C LEU A 83 14.38 22.15 10.10
N LEU A 84 14.94 21.63 9.00
CA LEU A 84 16.38 21.62 8.73
C LEU A 84 16.66 22.42 7.43
N PRO A 85 17.89 22.93 7.23
CA PRO A 85 18.26 23.54 5.96
C PRO A 85 18.17 22.53 4.79
N PRO A 86 17.60 22.89 3.63
CA PRO A 86 17.19 24.25 3.21
C PRO A 86 15.80 24.73 3.68
N ALA A 87 14.91 23.87 4.17
CA ALA A 87 13.54 24.28 4.53
C ALA A 87 13.46 25.34 5.63
N SER A 88 14.35 25.30 6.63
CA SER A 88 14.44 26.34 7.66
C SER A 88 14.79 27.72 7.09
N ASP A 89 15.54 27.74 5.97
CA ASP A 89 16.03 28.97 5.36
C ASP A 89 14.93 29.72 4.60
N VAL A 90 13.95 28.98 4.09
CA VAL A 90 12.75 29.50 3.43
C VAL A 90 11.95 30.36 4.40
N VAL A 91 11.69 29.86 5.61
CA VAL A 91 10.86 30.54 6.63
C VAL A 91 11.62 31.55 7.50
N ARG A 92 12.92 31.72 7.28
CA ARG A 92 13.80 32.57 8.12
C ARG A 92 13.31 34.01 8.26
N HIS A 93 12.73 34.57 7.19
CA HIS A 93 12.27 35.97 7.16
C HIS A 93 10.93 36.20 7.86
N VAL A 94 10.17 35.13 8.07
CA VAL A 94 8.82 35.18 8.65
C VAL A 94 8.92 35.35 10.18
N GLY A 95 10.05 34.98 10.79
CA GLY A 95 10.36 35.24 12.19
C GLY A 95 9.55 34.36 13.17
N PRO A 96 9.96 34.28 14.45
CA PRO A 96 9.36 33.35 15.42
C PRO A 96 7.98 33.74 15.92
N PHE A 97 7.47 34.93 15.54
CA PHE A 97 6.18 35.46 15.98
C PHE A 97 5.09 35.36 14.89
N SER A 98 5.43 34.83 13.72
CA SER A 98 4.44 34.60 12.68
C SER A 98 3.44 33.51 13.04
N SER A 99 2.28 33.59 12.40
CA SER A 99 1.26 32.56 12.58
C SER A 99 1.75 31.22 11.99
N PRO A 100 1.35 30.08 12.57
CA PRO A 100 1.67 28.77 12.02
C PRO A 100 1.29 28.63 10.54
N ALA A 101 0.16 29.25 10.14
CA ALA A 101 -0.33 29.25 8.77
C ALA A 101 0.65 29.92 7.79
N GLN A 102 1.22 31.08 8.13
CA GLN A 102 2.19 31.78 7.27
C GLN A 102 3.45 30.95 7.02
N CYS A 103 3.95 30.25 8.05
CA CYS A 103 5.10 29.36 7.89
C CYS A 103 4.78 28.20 6.94
N LEU A 104 3.59 27.62 7.07
CA LEU A 104 3.18 26.47 6.25
C LEU A 104 2.90 26.86 4.81
N GLU A 105 2.24 28.00 4.57
CA GLU A 105 1.98 28.52 3.23
C GLU A 105 3.29 28.69 2.44
N LEU A 106 4.33 29.26 3.08
CA LEU A 106 5.61 29.45 2.43
C LEU A 106 6.32 28.12 2.14
N LEU A 107 6.29 27.16 3.08
CA LEU A 107 6.87 25.83 2.87
C LEU A 107 6.14 25.06 1.76
N GLU A 108 4.81 25.12 1.74
CA GLU A 108 3.98 24.50 0.71
C GLU A 108 4.21 25.15 -0.66
N SER A 109 4.50 26.45 -0.72
CA SER A 109 4.84 27.13 -1.98
C SER A 109 6.15 26.66 -2.61
N VAL A 110 7.13 26.25 -1.78
CA VAL A 110 8.48 25.85 -2.24
C VAL A 110 8.58 24.34 -2.44
N TYR A 111 8.01 23.55 -1.52
CA TYR A 111 8.18 22.10 -1.48
C TYR A 111 6.91 21.33 -1.85
N GLY A 112 5.76 21.99 -1.90
CA GLY A 112 4.49 21.36 -2.24
C GLY A 112 4.47 20.87 -3.68
N SER A 113 3.69 19.82 -3.93
CA SER A 113 3.33 19.47 -5.31
C SER A 113 2.62 20.65 -5.96
N VAL A 114 2.89 20.89 -7.25
CA VAL A 114 2.25 21.95 -8.06
C VAL A 114 0.81 21.56 -8.47
N GLU A 115 0.44 20.29 -8.28
CA GLU A 115 -0.84 19.73 -8.71
C GLU A 115 -2.02 20.30 -7.91
N ASP A 116 -2.95 20.95 -8.58
CA ASP A 116 -4.11 21.51 -7.88
C ASP A 116 -5.11 20.42 -7.44
N GLY A 117 -6.18 20.84 -6.77
CA GLY A 117 -7.23 19.92 -6.31
C GLY A 117 -7.94 19.18 -7.46
N ASP A 118 -7.96 19.77 -8.66
CA ASP A 118 -8.62 19.22 -9.85
C ASP A 118 -7.72 18.19 -10.53
N ASP A 119 -6.42 18.43 -10.64
CA ASP A 119 -5.42 17.47 -11.09
C ASP A 119 -5.46 16.20 -10.23
N LEU A 120 -5.51 16.36 -8.90
CA LEU A 120 -5.64 15.25 -7.98
C LEU A 120 -6.97 14.51 -8.14
N LEU A 121 -8.06 15.22 -8.45
CA LEU A 121 -9.34 14.60 -8.74
C LEU A 121 -9.28 13.78 -10.03
N VAL A 122 -8.71 14.34 -11.10
CA VAL A 122 -8.55 13.67 -12.39
C VAL A 122 -7.75 12.38 -12.22
N LYS A 123 -6.67 12.42 -11.46
CA LYS A 123 -5.90 11.20 -11.11
C LYS A 123 -6.75 10.19 -10.35
N PHE A 124 -7.51 10.64 -9.36
CA PHE A 124 -8.39 9.76 -8.58
C PHE A 124 -9.46 9.08 -9.45
N ILE A 125 -10.18 9.83 -10.30
CA ILE A 125 -11.24 9.26 -11.16
C ILE A 125 -10.69 8.40 -12.30
N SER A 126 -9.42 8.59 -12.66
CA SER A 126 -8.71 7.82 -13.67
C SER A 126 -8.00 6.58 -13.11
N ALA A 127 -7.89 6.47 -11.77
CA ALA A 127 -7.27 5.32 -11.14
C ALA A 127 -8.13 4.08 -11.35
N LEU A 128 -7.57 3.07 -12.01
CA LEU A 128 -8.14 1.73 -12.15
C LEU A 128 -7.33 0.74 -11.31
N GLN A 129 -7.92 -0.41 -10.99
CA GLN A 129 -7.22 -1.50 -10.33
C GLN A 129 -6.05 -1.99 -11.22
N ASP A 130 -4.88 -2.17 -10.61
CA ASP A 130 -3.70 -2.66 -11.33
C ASP A 130 -3.78 -4.18 -11.58
N GLN A 131 -3.04 -4.66 -12.58
CA GLN A 131 -2.93 -6.11 -12.86
C GLN A 131 -2.45 -6.88 -11.63
N GLY A 132 -3.27 -7.80 -11.14
CA GLY A 132 -2.97 -8.62 -9.96
C GLY A 132 -3.11 -7.91 -8.62
N GLU A 133 -3.50 -6.63 -8.60
CA GLU A 133 -3.87 -5.92 -7.37
C GLU A 133 -5.14 -6.56 -6.79
N LYS A 134 -5.21 -6.74 -5.47
CA LYS A 134 -6.46 -7.18 -4.81
C LYS A 134 -7.46 -6.03 -4.72
N PRO A 135 -8.77 -6.26 -4.82
CA PRO A 135 -9.79 -5.24 -4.57
C PRO A 135 -9.57 -4.42 -3.27
N SER A 136 -9.19 -5.06 -2.17
CA SER A 136 -8.90 -4.37 -0.90
C SER A 136 -7.67 -3.45 -0.97
N THR A 137 -6.63 -3.86 -1.70
CA THR A 137 -5.44 -3.02 -1.96
C THR A 137 -5.81 -1.82 -2.83
N TYR A 138 -6.58 -2.05 -3.89
CA TYR A 138 -7.09 -0.98 -4.75
C TYR A 138 -7.93 0.04 -3.96
N LEU A 139 -8.85 -0.43 -3.11
CA LEU A 139 -9.64 0.44 -2.25
C LEU A 139 -8.75 1.29 -1.32
N HIS A 140 -7.72 0.68 -0.72
CA HIS A 140 -6.81 1.39 0.14
C HIS A 140 -6.04 2.49 -0.62
N ARG A 141 -5.58 2.18 -1.84
CA ARG A 141 -4.92 3.16 -2.70
C ARG A 141 -5.85 4.33 -3.04
N LEU A 142 -7.11 4.06 -3.39
CA LEU A 142 -8.11 5.12 -3.61
C LEU A 142 -8.32 5.99 -2.38
N HIS A 143 -8.38 5.40 -1.19
CA HIS A 143 -8.51 6.12 0.08
C HIS A 143 -7.32 7.07 0.31
N VAL A 144 -6.09 6.60 0.07
CA VAL A 144 -4.89 7.42 0.18
C VAL A 144 -4.90 8.58 -0.84
N MET A 145 -5.27 8.32 -2.09
CA MET A 145 -5.38 9.37 -3.11
C MET A 145 -6.41 10.45 -2.73
N LEU A 146 -7.56 10.05 -2.20
CA LEU A 146 -8.59 11.01 -1.78
C LEU A 146 -8.13 11.85 -0.57
N SER A 147 -7.27 11.30 0.29
CA SER A 147 -6.71 12.02 1.46
C SER A 147 -5.79 13.17 1.07
N ALA A 148 -5.04 13.00 -0.02
CA ALA A 148 -4.23 14.06 -0.59
C ALA A 148 -5.13 15.17 -1.17
N LYS A 149 -6.29 14.82 -1.73
CA LYS A 149 -7.24 15.77 -2.31
C LYS A 149 -7.95 16.63 -1.26
N ILE A 150 -8.38 16.06 -0.13
CA ILE A 150 -9.05 16.83 0.94
C ILE A 150 -8.15 17.94 1.48
N ARG A 151 -6.86 17.68 1.64
CA ARG A 151 -5.89 18.70 2.12
C ARG A 151 -5.82 19.93 1.20
N ARG A 152 -6.19 19.80 -0.08
CA ARG A 152 -6.20 20.88 -1.07
C ARG A 152 -7.60 21.44 -1.37
N GLY A 153 -8.60 21.13 -0.54
CA GLY A 153 -9.93 21.74 -0.62
C GLY A 153 -10.85 21.19 -1.72
N GLY A 154 -10.52 20.07 -2.35
CA GLY A 154 -11.25 19.61 -3.54
C GLY A 154 -12.48 18.71 -3.29
N VAL A 155 -12.68 18.16 -2.09
CA VAL A 155 -13.88 17.37 -1.70
C VAL A 155 -14.18 17.63 -0.23
N THR A 156 -15.44 17.71 0.15
CA THR A 156 -15.83 17.78 1.57
C THR A 156 -15.78 16.40 2.21
N GLU A 157 -15.40 16.30 3.49
CA GLU A 157 -15.35 15.02 4.21
C GLU A 157 -16.69 14.26 4.16
N ALA A 158 -17.82 14.98 4.14
CA ALA A 158 -19.16 14.40 4.04
C ALA A 158 -19.39 13.60 2.74
N GLU A 159 -18.68 13.92 1.66
CA GLU A 159 -18.82 13.24 0.37
C GLU A 159 -17.79 12.15 0.14
N TRP A 160 -16.81 12.02 1.04
CA TRP A 160 -15.67 11.11 0.93
C TRP A 160 -16.10 9.68 0.60
N SER A 161 -16.93 9.08 1.47
CA SER A 161 -17.38 7.70 1.31
C SER A 161 -18.14 7.47 0.01
N ARG A 162 -18.82 8.52 -0.49
CA ARG A 162 -19.57 8.47 -1.75
C ARG A 162 -18.63 8.46 -2.95
N TYR A 163 -17.65 9.37 -2.99
CA TYR A 163 -16.64 9.39 -4.06
C TYR A 163 -15.81 8.12 -4.08
N LEU A 164 -15.39 7.66 -2.90
CA LEU A 164 -14.62 6.44 -2.74
C LEU A 164 -15.37 5.22 -3.29
N LEU A 165 -16.62 5.02 -2.87
CA LEU A 165 -17.42 3.89 -3.36
C LEU A 165 -17.73 3.99 -4.86
N LYS A 166 -18.05 5.20 -5.36
CA LYS A 166 -18.29 5.41 -6.80
C LYS A 166 -17.07 5.04 -7.63
N GLN A 167 -15.89 5.50 -7.24
CA GLN A 167 -14.66 5.21 -7.96
C GLN A 167 -14.24 3.75 -7.82
N PHE A 168 -14.44 3.15 -6.64
CA PHE A 168 -14.20 1.74 -6.43
C PHE A 168 -15.04 0.89 -7.41
N CYS A 169 -16.35 1.13 -7.51
CA CYS A 169 -17.20 0.39 -8.44
C CYS A 169 -16.85 0.63 -9.92
N ARG A 170 -16.30 1.81 -10.26
CA ARG A 170 -15.90 2.14 -11.64
C ARG A 170 -14.58 1.47 -12.04
N GLY A 171 -13.60 1.44 -11.14
CA GLY A 171 -12.23 1.03 -11.46
C GLY A 171 -11.82 -0.35 -10.97
N CYS A 172 -12.64 -1.01 -10.13
CA CYS A 172 -12.42 -2.39 -9.70
C CYS A 172 -12.78 -3.35 -10.83
N TRP A 173 -11.92 -4.34 -11.08
CA TRP A 173 -12.09 -5.32 -12.15
C TRP A 173 -12.88 -6.57 -11.72
N ASP A 174 -13.12 -6.74 -10.42
CA ASP A 174 -13.91 -7.85 -9.88
C ASP A 174 -15.41 -7.54 -9.89
N ASN A 175 -16.03 -7.70 -11.06
CA ASN A 175 -17.47 -7.49 -11.23
C ASN A 175 -18.33 -8.44 -10.39
N SER A 176 -17.85 -9.67 -10.15
CA SER A 176 -18.54 -10.63 -9.27
C SER A 176 -18.62 -10.12 -7.84
N LEU A 177 -17.51 -9.59 -7.30
CA LEU A 177 -17.47 -9.03 -5.97
C LEU A 177 -18.38 -7.80 -5.82
N ILE A 178 -18.38 -6.92 -6.83
CA ILE A 178 -19.26 -5.74 -6.85
C ILE A 178 -20.74 -6.17 -6.79
N ALA A 179 -21.11 -7.18 -7.59
CA ALA A 179 -22.47 -7.71 -7.65
C ALA A 179 -22.87 -8.43 -6.35
N ASP A 180 -22.02 -9.33 -5.85
CA ASP A 180 -22.28 -10.13 -4.64
C ASP A 180 -22.48 -9.23 -3.41
N LEU A 181 -21.73 -8.14 -3.31
CA LEU A 181 -21.84 -7.16 -2.22
C LEU A 181 -22.89 -6.06 -2.47
N GLN A 182 -23.47 -6.02 -3.68
CA GLN A 182 -24.43 -5.01 -4.13
C GLN A 182 -23.90 -3.58 -3.99
N LEU A 183 -22.63 -3.35 -4.32
CA LEU A 183 -21.95 -2.08 -4.07
C LEU A 183 -22.55 -0.91 -4.89
N ASP A 184 -23.04 -1.19 -6.10
CA ASP A 184 -23.74 -0.18 -6.92
C ASP A 184 -24.99 0.38 -6.22
N GLY A 185 -25.76 -0.48 -5.55
CA GLY A 185 -26.96 -0.07 -4.81
C GLY A 185 -26.66 0.74 -3.55
N ARG A 186 -25.43 0.65 -3.03
CA ARG A 186 -24.99 1.36 -1.81
C ARG A 186 -24.42 2.75 -2.09
N LYS A 187 -24.33 3.19 -3.36
CA LYS A 187 -23.77 4.51 -3.72
C LYS A 187 -24.53 5.71 -3.16
N ILE A 188 -25.82 5.55 -2.84
CA ILE A 188 -26.67 6.60 -2.26
C ILE A 188 -26.35 6.79 -0.78
N SER A 189 -26.18 5.69 -0.05
CA SER A 189 -25.81 5.65 1.37
C SER A 189 -24.59 4.74 1.54
N PRO A 190 -23.38 5.26 1.26
CA PRO A 190 -22.18 4.45 1.27
C PRO A 190 -21.81 4.03 2.70
N PRO A 191 -21.33 2.80 2.92
CA PRO A 191 -20.74 2.40 4.20
C PRO A 191 -19.51 3.25 4.50
N SER A 192 -19.14 3.31 5.77
CA SER A 192 -17.85 3.89 6.17
C SER A 192 -16.69 3.12 5.55
N PHE A 193 -15.52 3.75 5.49
CA PHE A 193 -14.32 3.09 4.96
C PHE A 193 -13.99 1.79 5.70
N ALA A 194 -14.09 1.79 7.02
CA ALA A 194 -13.82 0.60 7.85
C ALA A 194 -14.79 -0.55 7.53
N GLU A 195 -16.08 -0.26 7.41
CA GLU A 195 -17.10 -1.26 7.03
C GLU A 195 -16.85 -1.79 5.62
N LEU A 196 -16.54 -0.91 4.66
CA LEU A 196 -16.28 -1.30 3.28
C LEU A 196 -15.05 -2.21 3.16
N VAL A 197 -13.98 -1.91 3.90
CA VAL A 197 -12.77 -2.75 3.96
C VAL A 197 -13.10 -4.14 4.48
N VAL A 198 -13.89 -4.24 5.55
CA VAL A 198 -14.30 -5.53 6.12
C VAL A 198 -15.15 -6.32 5.12
N LEU A 199 -16.12 -5.68 4.46
CA LEU A 199 -16.97 -6.33 3.45
C LEU A 199 -16.15 -6.92 2.30
N ILE A 200 -15.23 -6.14 1.74
CA ILE A 200 -14.40 -6.56 0.60
C ILE A 200 -13.46 -7.68 1.02
N ARG A 201 -12.73 -7.54 2.12
CA ARG A 201 -11.79 -8.58 2.58
C ARG A 201 -12.49 -9.90 2.88
N THR A 202 -13.69 -9.84 3.48
CA THR A 202 -14.50 -11.03 3.73
C THR A 202 -14.93 -11.72 2.42
N ALA A 203 -15.31 -10.94 1.40
CA ALA A 203 -15.65 -11.47 0.09
C ALA A 203 -14.44 -12.08 -0.63
N GLU A 204 -13.30 -11.41 -0.59
CA GLU A 204 -12.02 -11.90 -1.13
C GLU A 204 -11.62 -13.24 -0.49
N ASP A 205 -11.71 -13.35 0.83
CA ASP A 205 -11.38 -14.59 1.55
C ASP A 205 -12.34 -15.73 1.18
N LYS A 206 -13.64 -15.43 1.09
CA LYS A 206 -14.65 -16.40 0.63
C LYS A 206 -14.38 -16.89 -0.78
N GLN A 207 -14.00 -15.99 -1.70
CA GLN A 207 -13.65 -16.32 -3.07
C GLN A 207 -12.37 -17.15 -3.14
N SER A 208 -11.33 -16.75 -2.41
CA SER A 208 -10.07 -17.50 -2.33
C SER A 208 -10.28 -18.93 -1.82
N LEU A 209 -11.09 -19.11 -0.77
CA LEU A 209 -11.43 -20.44 -0.24
C LEU A 209 -12.21 -21.28 -1.25
N LYS A 210 -13.12 -20.66 -2.01
CA LYS A 210 -13.88 -21.33 -3.07
C LYS A 210 -12.95 -21.76 -4.21
N GLU A 211 -12.09 -20.86 -4.68
CA GLU A 211 -11.09 -21.13 -5.71
C GLU A 211 -10.13 -22.23 -5.29
N GLU A 212 -9.64 -22.21 -4.05
CA GLU A 212 -8.78 -23.25 -3.52
C GLU A 212 -9.49 -24.61 -3.48
N ARG A 213 -10.76 -24.64 -3.04
CA ARG A 213 -11.58 -25.86 -3.06
C ARG A 213 -11.78 -26.37 -4.49
N MET A 214 -12.08 -25.49 -5.44
CA MET A 214 -12.22 -25.86 -6.84
C MET A 214 -10.90 -26.40 -7.40
N ARG A 215 -9.78 -25.73 -7.14
CA ARG A 215 -8.43 -26.16 -7.56
C ARG A 215 -8.06 -27.53 -7.00
N LYS A 216 -8.38 -27.80 -5.73
CA LYS A 216 -8.21 -29.10 -5.08
C LYS A 216 -9.10 -30.17 -5.71
N HIS A 217 -10.37 -29.86 -5.97
CA HIS A 217 -11.33 -30.78 -6.58
C HIS A 217 -10.99 -31.11 -8.04
N LEU A 218 -10.50 -30.14 -8.80
CA LEU A 218 -10.10 -30.29 -10.21
C LEU A 218 -8.71 -30.93 -10.38
N GLY A 219 -8.02 -31.32 -9.29
CA GLY A 219 -6.73 -32.02 -9.37
C GLY A 219 -5.58 -31.17 -9.90
N LEU A 220 -5.70 -29.83 -9.90
CA LEU A 220 -4.65 -28.91 -10.36
C LEU A 220 -3.45 -28.82 -9.40
N ASN A 221 -3.39 -29.68 -8.40
CA ASN A 221 -2.32 -29.75 -7.41
C ASN A 221 -1.21 -30.71 -7.87
N LYS A 222 -0.50 -30.38 -8.96
CA LYS A 222 0.74 -31.10 -9.33
C LYS A 222 1.87 -30.63 -8.42
N HIS A 223 2.01 -31.26 -7.25
CA HIS A 223 3.29 -31.25 -6.55
C HIS A 223 4.30 -32.02 -7.42
N ALA A 224 5.36 -31.34 -7.84
CA ALA A 224 6.54 -32.00 -8.39
C ALA A 224 7.08 -33.00 -7.34
N PRO A 225 7.33 -34.27 -7.69
CA PRO A 225 7.95 -35.18 -6.76
C PRO A 225 9.37 -34.72 -6.48
N VAL A 226 9.63 -34.39 -5.21
CA VAL A 226 10.97 -34.20 -4.67
C VAL A 226 11.74 -35.52 -4.89
N PRO A 227 12.92 -35.52 -5.52
CA PRO A 227 13.70 -36.74 -5.68
C PRO A 227 14.24 -37.15 -4.31
N VAL A 228 13.72 -38.27 -3.79
CA VAL A 228 14.28 -38.97 -2.63
C VAL A 228 15.67 -39.47 -3.03
N LYS A 229 16.73 -38.84 -2.48
CA LYS A 229 18.11 -39.28 -2.69
C LYS A 229 18.30 -40.62 -1.97
N PHE A 230 18.42 -41.70 -2.74
CA PHE A 230 18.91 -42.99 -2.26
C PHE A 230 20.36 -42.83 -1.80
N ARG A 231 20.62 -43.30 -0.58
CA ARG A 231 21.93 -43.38 0.09
C ARG A 231 22.64 -44.65 -0.41
N MET A 232 23.85 -44.53 -0.92
CA MET A 232 24.78 -45.65 -1.01
C MET A 232 26.10 -45.28 -0.33
N THR A 233 26.44 -46.09 0.66
CA THR A 233 27.72 -46.16 1.35
C THR A 233 28.73 -46.89 0.48
N THR A 234 29.95 -46.37 0.32
CA THR A 234 31.15 -47.20 0.16
C THR A 234 32.34 -46.45 0.76
N HIS A 235 33.09 -47.21 1.54
CA HIS A 235 34.23 -46.83 2.37
C HIS A 235 35.51 -47.13 1.58
N GLN A 236 36.48 -46.22 1.54
CA GLN A 236 37.87 -46.50 1.95
C GLN A 236 38.78 -45.25 1.92
N GLN A 237 39.76 -45.30 2.82
CA GLN A 237 40.65 -44.27 3.37
C GLN A 237 41.80 -43.77 2.45
N SER A 238 42.23 -42.52 2.67
CA SER A 238 43.64 -42.05 2.85
C SER A 238 43.65 -40.51 2.87
N VAL A 239 43.78 -39.81 4.01
CA VAL A 239 44.98 -39.29 4.72
C VAL A 239 45.74 -38.13 4.01
N TYR A 240 45.69 -36.96 4.68
CA TYR A 240 46.65 -35.83 4.79
C TYR A 240 46.52 -34.53 3.95
N SER A 241 46.12 -33.48 4.68
CA SER A 241 46.48 -32.05 4.76
C SER A 241 47.12 -31.21 3.63
N SER A 242 46.45 -30.05 3.44
CA SER A 242 46.91 -28.65 3.33
C SER A 242 47.70 -28.08 2.12
N ASP A 243 47.21 -26.89 1.75
CA ASP A 243 47.86 -25.70 1.18
C ASP A 243 47.87 -25.46 -0.35
N VAL A 244 47.23 -24.32 -0.67
CA VAL A 244 47.20 -23.46 -1.89
C VAL A 244 48.40 -22.49 -1.81
N PRO A 245 48.89 -21.73 -2.84
CA PRO A 245 48.41 -21.43 -4.22
C PRO A 245 49.47 -21.54 -5.36
N ASP A 246 49.06 -21.53 -6.63
CA ASP A 246 49.40 -20.47 -7.63
C ASP A 246 48.86 -20.75 -9.05
N GLU A 247 48.38 -19.67 -9.69
CA GLU A 247 48.08 -19.48 -11.13
C GLU A 247 49.40 -19.38 -11.97
N PRO A 248 49.46 -19.28 -13.33
CA PRO A 248 48.41 -18.97 -14.34
C PRO A 248 48.50 -19.72 -15.70
N LYS A 249 47.54 -19.40 -16.61
CA LYS A 249 47.66 -19.16 -18.08
C LYS A 249 46.76 -19.97 -19.05
N ASP A 250 45.97 -19.16 -19.78
CA ASP A 250 45.41 -19.22 -21.14
C ASP A 250 45.82 -20.34 -22.13
N GLU A 251 44.83 -20.96 -22.79
CA GLU A 251 44.55 -20.84 -24.26
C GLU A 251 43.44 -21.81 -24.80
N VAL A 252 42.37 -21.21 -25.35
CA VAL A 252 41.70 -21.41 -26.67
C VAL A 252 41.09 -22.78 -27.13
N GLN A 253 39.76 -22.74 -27.36
CA GLN A 253 38.83 -23.39 -28.36
C GLN A 253 38.82 -24.93 -28.62
N HIS A 254 37.65 -25.60 -28.56
CA HIS A 254 36.61 -25.75 -29.64
C HIS A 254 35.58 -26.89 -29.32
N HIS A 255 34.29 -26.64 -29.65
CA HIS A 255 33.16 -27.54 -29.99
C HIS A 255 32.81 -28.82 -29.18
N SER A 256 31.57 -28.92 -28.69
CA SER A 256 30.48 -29.72 -29.31
C SER A 256 29.31 -29.99 -28.34
N SER A 257 28.18 -30.36 -28.94
CA SER A 257 26.79 -30.35 -28.52
C SER A 257 26.32 -31.52 -27.62
N GLN A 258 25.08 -31.36 -27.10
CA GLN A 258 24.08 -32.37 -26.69
C GLN A 258 24.06 -32.84 -25.22
N LYS A 259 23.00 -32.47 -24.46
CA LYS A 259 21.81 -33.33 -24.20
C LYS A 259 20.84 -32.67 -23.18
N GLN A 260 19.81 -31.98 -23.67
CA GLN A 260 18.54 -31.79 -22.95
C GLN A 260 17.39 -31.91 -23.97
N LYS A 261 16.89 -33.14 -24.16
CA LYS A 261 15.82 -33.47 -25.10
C LYS A 261 14.84 -34.42 -24.41
N SER A 262 13.94 -33.87 -23.60
CA SER A 262 12.76 -34.62 -23.12
C SER A 262 11.66 -33.80 -22.46
N LYS A 263 11.82 -32.48 -22.22
CA LYS A 263 10.73 -31.64 -21.66
C LYS A 263 9.99 -30.76 -22.69
N SER A 264 10.56 -30.53 -23.87
CA SER A 264 10.04 -29.57 -24.87
C SER A 264 9.00 -30.14 -25.87
N ASN A 265 8.73 -31.44 -25.87
CA ASN A 265 7.79 -32.06 -26.82
C ASN A 265 6.33 -32.03 -26.32
N ALA A 266 6.09 -32.03 -25.01
CA ALA A 266 4.73 -31.96 -24.45
C ALA A 266 4.14 -30.55 -24.60
N ASP A 267 4.92 -29.52 -24.27
CA ASP A 267 4.47 -28.13 -24.35
C ASP A 267 4.27 -27.67 -25.81
N LYS A 268 5.05 -28.20 -26.77
CA LYS A 268 4.82 -27.95 -28.20
C LYS A 268 3.52 -28.57 -28.71
N SER A 269 3.22 -29.81 -28.29
CA SER A 269 1.97 -30.50 -28.64
C SER A 269 0.73 -29.73 -28.14
N GLU A 270 0.81 -29.17 -26.94
CA GLU A 270 -0.30 -28.38 -26.36
C GLU A 270 -0.46 -27.02 -27.06
N VAL A 271 0.64 -26.34 -27.37
CA VAL A 271 0.62 -25.07 -28.13
C VAL A 271 0.08 -25.27 -29.54
N ASP A 272 0.42 -26.37 -30.22
CA ASP A 272 -0.08 -26.67 -31.56
C ASP A 272 -1.57 -27.04 -31.54
N ALA A 273 -2.05 -27.72 -30.50
CA ALA A 273 -3.47 -27.99 -30.29
C ALA A 273 -4.26 -26.69 -30.07
N LEU A 274 -3.75 -25.78 -29.24
CA LEU A 274 -4.38 -24.48 -28.98
C LEU A 274 -4.41 -23.60 -30.23
N LYS A 275 -3.34 -23.58 -31.03
CA LYS A 275 -3.31 -22.85 -32.31
C LYS A 275 -4.36 -23.36 -33.29
N LYS A 276 -4.57 -24.68 -33.35
CA LYS A 276 -5.59 -25.29 -34.22
C LYS A 276 -7.01 -24.90 -33.80
N GLU A 277 -7.29 -24.84 -32.50
CA GLU A 277 -8.60 -24.43 -32.01
C GLU A 277 -8.85 -22.93 -32.22
N VAL A 278 -7.83 -22.08 -32.05
CA VAL A 278 -7.91 -20.65 -32.36
C VAL A 278 -8.22 -20.43 -33.85
N ALA A 279 -7.55 -21.14 -34.75
CA ALA A 279 -7.81 -21.04 -36.19
C ALA A 279 -9.25 -21.45 -36.55
N LYS A 280 -9.77 -22.50 -35.89
CA LYS A 280 -11.14 -22.98 -36.08
C LYS A 280 -12.17 -21.94 -35.59
N LEU A 281 -11.95 -21.34 -34.42
CA LEU A 281 -12.81 -20.29 -33.89
C LEU A 281 -12.79 -19.02 -34.77
N GLN A 282 -11.62 -18.63 -35.28
CA GLN A 282 -11.49 -17.51 -36.21
C GLN A 282 -12.27 -17.77 -37.51
N ALA A 283 -12.20 -18.98 -38.06
CA ALA A 283 -12.99 -19.36 -39.23
C ALA A 283 -14.49 -19.31 -38.95
N GLN A 284 -14.93 -19.75 -37.77
CA GLN A 284 -16.34 -19.71 -37.37
C GLN A 284 -16.84 -18.27 -37.20
N ILE A 285 -16.05 -17.39 -36.58
CA ILE A 285 -16.37 -15.96 -36.43
C ILE A 285 -16.47 -15.28 -37.81
N SER A 286 -15.53 -15.57 -38.72
CA SER A 286 -15.57 -15.04 -40.08
C SER A 286 -16.82 -15.51 -40.85
N GLY A 287 -17.23 -16.77 -40.64
CA GLY A 287 -18.49 -17.31 -41.16
C GLY A 287 -19.72 -16.55 -40.65
N TYR A 288 -19.80 -16.29 -39.35
CA TYR A 288 -20.92 -15.50 -38.78
C TYR A 288 -20.94 -14.06 -39.29
N GLN A 289 -19.78 -13.41 -39.43
CA GLN A 289 -19.68 -12.08 -40.02
C GLN A 289 -20.16 -12.06 -41.48
N GLY A 290 -19.85 -13.11 -42.26
CA GLY A 290 -20.38 -13.28 -43.62
C GLY A 290 -21.91 -13.40 -43.65
N VAL A 291 -22.50 -14.18 -42.74
CA VAL A 291 -23.96 -14.33 -42.62
C VAL A 291 -24.61 -13.01 -42.24
N ILE A 292 -24.04 -12.27 -41.27
CA ILE A 292 -24.53 -10.95 -40.87
C ILE A 292 -24.51 -9.98 -42.07
N ASN A 293 -23.42 -9.92 -42.81
CA ASN A 293 -23.30 -9.06 -44.00
C ASN A 293 -24.32 -9.42 -45.11
N VAL A 294 -24.63 -10.71 -45.29
CA VAL A 294 -25.65 -11.15 -46.26
C VAL A 294 -27.06 -10.79 -45.81
N LEU A 295 -27.36 -10.90 -44.51
CA LEU A 295 -28.64 -10.49 -43.93
C LEU A 295 -28.83 -8.97 -44.04
N GLU A 296 -27.79 -8.18 -43.78
CA GLU A 296 -27.80 -6.73 -43.95
C GLU A 296 -28.05 -6.31 -45.41
N LYS A 297 -27.37 -6.97 -46.37
CA LYS A 297 -27.60 -6.70 -47.81
C LYS A 297 -29.00 -7.07 -48.29
N ARG A 298 -29.58 -8.18 -47.80
CA ARG A 298 -30.98 -8.54 -48.12
C ARG A 298 -31.98 -7.54 -47.54
N ASN A 299 -31.72 -7.03 -46.34
CA ASN A 299 -32.57 -6.02 -45.72
C ASN A 299 -32.55 -4.69 -46.51
N GLN A 300 -31.41 -4.32 -47.09
CA GLN A 300 -31.29 -3.13 -47.95
C GLN A 300 -31.95 -3.31 -49.33
N GLN A 301 -31.92 -4.51 -49.92
CA GLN A 301 -32.61 -4.80 -51.19
C GLN A 301 -34.14 -4.95 -51.03
N GLY A 302 -34.63 -5.43 -49.88
CA GLY A 302 -36.06 -5.49 -49.58
C GLY A 302 -36.74 -4.11 -49.48
N SER A 303 -35.97 -3.05 -49.21
CA SER A 303 -36.48 -1.67 -49.11
C SER A 303 -36.61 -0.93 -50.45
N THR A 304 -36.10 -1.50 -51.57
CA THR A 304 -36.14 -0.83 -52.89
C THR A 304 -37.15 -1.45 -53.87
N GLY A 305 -37.82 -2.56 -53.50
CA GLY A 305 -38.75 -3.29 -54.36
C GLY A 305 -40.24 -2.94 -54.23
N LYS A 306 -40.63 -1.89 -53.49
CA LYS A 306 -42.03 -1.47 -53.32
C LYS A 306 -42.25 -0.01 -53.76
N VAL A 307 -41.83 0.33 -54.98
CA VAL A 307 -42.35 1.53 -55.66
C VAL A 307 -42.58 1.16 -57.12
N GLY A 308 -43.81 0.84 -57.46
CA GLY A 308 -44.22 0.60 -58.85
C GLY A 308 -45.16 -0.58 -59.00
N CYS A 309 -46.47 -0.32 -58.87
CA CYS A 309 -47.45 -0.59 -59.94
C CYS A 309 -48.87 -0.42 -59.42
N VAL A 310 -49.56 0.51 -60.10
CA VAL A 310 -51.02 0.74 -60.25
C VAL A 310 -51.79 1.25 -59.03
#